data_AF-A0A534XUY9-F1
#
_entry.id   AF-A0A534XUY9-F1
#
_cell.length_a   1.000
_cell.length_b   1.000
_cell.length_c   1.000
_cell.angle_alpha   90.00
_cell.angle_beta   90.00
_cell.angle_gamma   90.00
#
_symmetry.space_group_name_H-M   'P 1'
#
loop_
_entity.id
_entity.type
_entity.pdbx_description
1 polymer ?
#
loop_
_entity_poly.entity_id
_entity_poly.type
_entity_poly.pdbx_seq_one_letter_code
_entity_poly.pdbx_strand_id
1 'polypeptide(L)'
;MLQRRHAITHPDLAAGRSANAALLEGRRTERGPRARRRDRRYRRPAAARSQRFHRRRKDRPDLRRRRRARTRRHRGARLAWPLGTAGDRRDARAFLLHGATASAGGLDLRGAGDVPADDLVAYWADRGVTSFKAYAGISRAEMRAAVEEAHRRGLKVTGHLCSVTYPEAVQEGIDNLEHGFSANTALDPGKQPDKCSESRGEYTLEHMPAGSAEANRLIALLVERHVAITSTLPGSGSRVLPKPLPPAALWAMSPSLRDSWLYSRNRAVDQASLDHETRMLRIEMDLERAFVAAGGLLIAGADPVGIGGVLPGFADHREIELLVEAGFTPLQAIRIATLNGATYLGRQNEIGSVAVGKNADLLVVKGDPSVRIDDIENVEIVFKDGAGYDPAKLLESVTGHYCQY
;
A
#
# COMPACT_ATOMS: atom_id res chain seq x y z
N MET A 1 -55.83 -18.23 42.27
CA MET A 1 -54.83 -17.27 42.82
C MET A 1 -54.76 -16.05 41.92
N LEU A 2 -54.36 -14.89 42.45
CA LEU A 2 -54.49 -13.55 41.83
C LEU A 2 -53.67 -13.46 40.51
N GLN A 3 -54.05 -12.79 39.40
CA GLN A 3 -54.50 -11.39 39.17
C GLN A 3 -53.41 -10.36 39.55
N ARG A 4 -52.99 -9.37 38.73
CA ARG A 4 -53.68 -8.58 37.68
C ARG A 4 -52.75 -8.09 36.55
N ARG A 5 -53.38 -7.65 35.44
CA ARG A 5 -52.82 -6.72 34.43
C ARG A 5 -52.93 -5.27 34.92
N HIS A 6 -52.14 -4.35 34.36
CA HIS A 6 -52.66 -3.05 33.90
C HIS A 6 -51.73 -2.41 32.85
N ALA A 7 -52.33 -1.99 31.75
CA ALA A 7 -51.87 -0.87 30.91
C ALA A 7 -52.91 0.26 31.07
N ILE A 8 -52.55 1.51 30.77
CA ILE A 8 -53.46 2.58 30.29
C ILE A 8 -52.66 3.85 29.88
N THR A 9 -52.73 4.16 28.59
CA THR A 9 -52.72 5.42 27.81
C THR A 9 -52.17 6.78 28.33
N HIS A 10 -51.57 7.52 27.38
CA HIS A 10 -51.41 9.01 27.35
C HIS A 10 -52.76 9.77 27.35
N PRO A 11 -52.77 11.11 27.52
CA PRO A 11 -52.76 12.01 26.34
C PRO A 11 -51.93 13.32 26.49
N ASP A 12 -51.93 14.10 25.40
CA ASP A 12 -51.16 15.33 25.14
C ASP A 12 -51.52 16.61 25.94
N LEU A 13 -50.61 17.60 25.81
CA LEU A 13 -50.80 19.04 25.52
C LEU A 13 -49.88 19.92 26.40
N ALA A 14 -49.32 21.06 26.00
CA ALA A 14 -48.92 21.71 24.76
C ALA A 14 -48.53 23.17 25.14
N ALA A 15 -47.61 23.79 24.38
CA ALA A 15 -47.34 25.23 24.29
C ALA A 15 -46.74 25.98 25.52
N GLY A 16 -45.78 26.89 25.25
CA GLY A 16 -45.18 27.77 26.26
C GLY A 16 -43.92 28.52 25.80
N ARG A 17 -44.01 29.38 24.78
CA ARG A 17 -42.90 30.26 24.34
C ARG A 17 -42.78 31.51 25.21
N SER A 18 -41.58 31.83 25.71
CA SER A 18 -41.00 33.19 25.83
C SER A 18 -39.58 33.07 26.42
N ALA A 19 -38.52 33.49 25.71
CA ALA A 19 -38.07 34.86 25.46
C ALA A 19 -37.43 35.53 26.69
N ASN A 20 -36.12 35.79 26.60
CA ASN A 20 -35.49 36.93 27.25
C ASN A 20 -34.24 37.37 26.46
N ALA A 21 -34.18 38.66 26.15
CA ALA A 21 -33.08 39.30 25.45
C ALA A 21 -32.92 40.74 25.96
N ALA A 22 -31.72 41.30 25.80
CA ALA A 22 -31.29 42.65 26.22
C ALA A 22 -31.16 42.83 27.76
N LEU A 23 -30.14 43.49 28.31
CA LEU A 23 -29.58 44.80 27.95
C LEU A 23 -28.13 44.95 28.46
N LEU A 24 -27.25 45.61 27.70
CA LEU A 24 -26.74 46.95 28.04
C LEU A 24 -25.76 47.50 26.98
N GLU A 25 -26.10 48.68 26.46
CA GLU A 25 -25.19 49.61 25.76
C GLU A 25 -24.22 50.25 26.78
N GLY A 26 -23.08 50.87 26.49
CA GLY A 26 -22.46 51.32 25.23
C GLY A 26 -21.83 52.72 25.45
N ARG A 27 -20.69 53.06 24.80
CA ARG A 27 -20.21 54.46 24.64
C ARG A 27 -19.16 54.63 23.52
N ARG A 28 -19.27 55.73 22.78
CA ARG A 28 -18.39 56.24 21.69
C ARG A 28 -17.15 56.97 22.28
N THR A 29 -16.08 57.35 21.57
CA THR A 29 -15.91 58.12 20.28
C THR A 29 -14.62 57.66 19.50
N GLU A 30 -14.03 58.29 18.46
CA GLU A 30 -14.18 59.59 17.77
C GLU A 30 -13.88 59.53 16.23
N ARG A 31 -12.74 60.04 15.71
CA ARG A 31 -12.33 60.21 14.28
C ARG A 31 -10.80 59.93 14.14
N GLY A 32 -10.12 59.83 12.98
CA GLY A 32 -10.34 59.95 11.51
C GLY A 32 -8.97 60.21 10.82
N PRO A 33 -8.80 60.54 9.51
CA PRO A 33 -9.62 60.34 8.30
C PRO A 33 -8.87 59.77 7.02
N ARG A 34 -9.64 59.27 6.04
CA ARG A 34 -9.46 59.08 4.56
C ARG A 34 -8.11 59.29 3.80
N ALA A 35 -7.78 58.34 2.90
CA ALA A 35 -7.20 58.57 1.53
C ALA A 35 -7.50 57.38 0.56
N ARG A 36 -8.36 57.52 -0.46
CA ARG A 36 -8.12 57.78 -1.92
C ARG A 36 -7.38 56.70 -2.76
N ARG A 37 -8.08 56.16 -3.79
CA ARG A 37 -7.59 55.30 -4.89
C ARG A 37 -6.56 56.00 -5.81
N ARG A 38 -5.71 55.22 -6.51
CA ARG A 38 -5.30 55.49 -7.90
C ARG A 38 -4.72 54.26 -8.63
N ASP A 39 -5.12 54.08 -9.89
CA ASP A 39 -4.53 53.16 -10.87
C ASP A 39 -3.07 53.51 -11.21
N ARG A 40 -2.30 52.50 -11.67
CA ARG A 40 -1.18 52.72 -12.61
C ARG A 40 -0.85 51.49 -13.46
N ARG A 41 -0.91 51.65 -14.79
CA ARG A 41 -0.36 50.73 -15.80
C ARG A 41 1.09 51.12 -16.13
N TYR A 42 1.97 50.14 -16.41
CA TYR A 42 3.26 50.31 -17.09
C TYR A 42 3.52 49.02 -17.89
N ARG A 43 3.44 48.97 -19.24
CA ARG A 43 4.32 49.48 -20.32
C ARG A 43 5.75 48.90 -20.36
N ARG A 44 6.01 48.10 -21.41
CA ARG A 44 7.33 47.69 -21.94
C ARG A 44 8.09 48.88 -22.58
N PRO A 45 9.40 48.73 -22.80
CA PRO A 45 10.00 49.07 -24.10
C PRO A 45 10.86 47.91 -24.67
N ALA A 46 11.45 48.11 -25.87
CA ALA A 46 12.16 47.09 -26.65
C ALA A 46 13.49 47.58 -27.27
N ALA A 47 14.38 46.61 -27.51
CA ALA A 47 15.41 46.49 -28.57
C ALA A 47 16.30 47.69 -29.03
N ALA A 48 17.61 47.45 -29.08
CA ALA A 48 18.52 47.96 -30.13
C ALA A 48 19.76 47.03 -30.30
N ARG A 49 20.49 47.12 -31.43
CA ARG A 49 21.53 46.16 -31.89
C ARG A 49 22.93 46.78 -32.07
N SER A 50 23.91 45.86 -32.23
CA SER A 50 25.07 45.85 -33.17
C SER A 50 26.45 46.08 -32.52
N GLN A 51 27.61 45.56 -33.01
CA GLN A 51 28.03 45.19 -34.39
C GLN A 51 29.04 44.01 -34.48
N ARG A 52 28.96 43.27 -35.62
CA ARG A 52 30.00 42.75 -36.56
C ARG A 52 31.44 42.39 -36.10
N PHE A 53 31.92 41.20 -36.50
CA PHE A 53 32.96 40.89 -37.53
C PHE A 53 33.32 39.36 -37.46
N HIS A 54 33.93 38.64 -38.41
CA HIS A 54 33.62 38.33 -39.83
C HIS A 54 34.55 37.15 -40.28
N ARG A 55 34.01 36.04 -40.86
CA ARG A 55 34.72 35.06 -41.78
C ARG A 55 35.88 34.19 -41.17
N ARG A 56 36.30 33.02 -41.71
CA ARG A 56 35.91 32.18 -42.89
C ARG A 56 36.39 30.69 -42.78
N ARG A 57 35.56 29.75 -43.26
CA ARG A 57 35.80 28.49 -44.04
C ARG A 57 37.05 27.57 -43.86
N LYS A 58 36.74 26.25 -43.79
CA LYS A 58 37.39 25.06 -44.46
C LYS A 58 38.83 24.67 -44.03
N ASP A 59 39.26 23.40 -43.92
CA ASP A 59 39.14 22.24 -44.85
C ASP A 59 39.20 20.84 -44.14
N ARG A 60 39.05 19.74 -44.91
CA ARG A 60 39.35 18.32 -44.53
C ARG A 60 40.76 17.91 -45.03
N PRO A 61 41.33 16.77 -44.58
CA PRO A 61 41.17 15.54 -45.38
C PRO A 61 40.97 14.23 -44.60
N ASP A 62 40.61 13.19 -45.35
CA ASP A 62 40.40 11.78 -44.96
C ASP A 62 41.69 10.95 -45.18
N LEU A 63 41.92 9.88 -44.39
CA LEU A 63 43.01 8.92 -44.63
C LEU A 63 42.68 7.51 -44.09
N ARG A 64 42.12 6.66 -44.97
CA ARG A 64 42.08 5.20 -44.78
C ARG A 64 43.35 4.55 -45.34
N ARG A 65 43.97 3.60 -44.62
CA ARG A 65 44.19 2.18 -45.06
C ARG A 65 45.18 1.37 -44.18
N ARG A 66 44.70 0.21 -43.69
CA ARG A 66 45.39 -1.12 -43.59
C ARG A 66 46.59 -1.18 -42.59
N ARG A 67 46.98 -2.32 -41.99
CA ARG A 67 46.66 -3.76 -42.21
C ARG A 67 46.97 -4.61 -40.94
N ARG A 68 46.13 -5.62 -40.67
CA ARG A 68 46.40 -6.93 -40.01
C ARG A 68 47.06 -7.05 -38.61
N ALA A 69 46.29 -7.71 -37.74
CA ALA A 69 46.66 -8.86 -36.88
C ALA A 69 47.62 -8.69 -35.69
N ARG A 70 47.07 -8.88 -34.47
CA ARG A 70 47.61 -9.84 -33.48
C ARG A 70 46.54 -10.23 -32.45
N THR A 71 46.33 -11.53 -32.30
CA THR A 71 45.62 -12.11 -31.16
C THR A 71 46.52 -12.07 -29.93
N ARG A 72 46.01 -11.55 -28.80
CA ARG A 72 46.38 -12.05 -27.46
C ARG A 72 45.40 -11.57 -26.38
N ARG A 73 45.08 -12.53 -25.51
CA ARG A 73 44.32 -12.40 -24.25
C ARG A 73 44.78 -11.17 -23.44
N HIS A 74 43.87 -10.48 -22.75
CA HIS A 74 44.04 -10.22 -21.32
C HIS A 74 42.70 -9.88 -20.62
N ARG A 75 42.35 -10.76 -19.66
CA ARG A 75 41.60 -10.52 -18.41
C ARG A 75 40.48 -9.46 -18.42
N GLY A 76 39.23 -9.93 -18.47
CA GLY A 76 38.11 -9.15 -17.95
C GLY A 76 38.23 -8.98 -16.43
N ALA A 77 38.13 -7.74 -15.96
CA ALA A 77 38.02 -7.45 -14.53
C ALA A 77 36.62 -7.85 -14.05
N ARG A 78 36.53 -8.88 -13.22
CA ARG A 78 35.31 -9.16 -12.45
C ARG A 78 35.28 -8.21 -11.27
N LEU A 79 34.32 -7.27 -11.22
CA LEU A 79 33.90 -6.73 -9.93
C LEU A 79 33.12 -7.83 -9.22
N ALA A 80 33.83 -8.63 -8.43
CA ALA A 80 33.21 -9.51 -7.45
C ALA A 80 32.95 -8.68 -6.19
N TRP A 81 31.67 -8.48 -5.85
CA TRP A 81 31.31 -7.99 -4.53
C TRP A 81 31.63 -9.08 -3.50
N PRO A 82 32.29 -8.78 -2.36
CA PRO A 82 32.58 -9.80 -1.37
C PRO A 82 31.27 -10.29 -0.74
N LEU A 83 30.99 -11.58 -0.86
CA LEU A 83 29.94 -12.26 -0.11
C LEU A 83 30.38 -12.31 1.36
N GLY A 84 29.82 -11.42 2.19
CA GLY A 84 30.03 -11.44 3.63
C GLY A 84 29.42 -12.70 4.24
N THR A 85 30.24 -13.49 4.94
CA THR A 85 29.81 -14.68 5.66
C THR A 85 29.33 -14.32 7.07
N ALA A 86 28.02 -14.13 7.23
CA ALA A 86 27.34 -14.14 8.53
C ALA A 86 25.83 -14.45 8.36
N GLY A 87 25.31 -15.43 9.09
CA GLY A 87 23.87 -15.68 9.27
C GLY A 87 23.08 -16.11 8.03
N ASP A 88 23.15 -17.39 7.64
CA ASP A 88 22.26 -17.93 6.59
C ASP A 88 20.86 -18.26 7.13
N ARG A 89 20.03 -17.22 7.29
CA ARG A 89 18.57 -17.29 7.32
C ARG A 89 18.03 -16.20 6.40
N ARG A 90 17.99 -16.49 5.10
CA ARG A 90 17.41 -15.60 4.09
C ARG A 90 15.89 -15.70 4.16
N ASP A 91 15.28 -14.82 4.95
CA ASP A 91 13.82 -14.63 4.99
C ASP A 91 13.26 -14.32 3.58
N ALA A 92 11.98 -14.66 3.38
CA ALA A 92 11.29 -14.88 2.11
C ALA A 92 11.76 -14.05 0.89
N ARG A 93 12.11 -14.75 -0.19
CA ARG A 93 12.31 -14.17 -1.52
C ARG A 93 11.04 -14.32 -2.34
N ALA A 94 10.35 -13.20 -2.60
CA ALA A 94 9.18 -13.14 -3.47
C ALA A 94 9.57 -12.76 -4.91
N PHE A 95 8.85 -13.31 -5.90
CA PHE A 95 9.03 -12.98 -7.32
C PHE A 95 7.69 -12.65 -8.01
N LEU A 96 7.70 -11.66 -8.91
CA LEU A 96 6.53 -11.15 -9.62
C LEU A 96 6.35 -11.86 -10.97
N LEU A 97 5.18 -12.45 -11.20
CA LEU A 97 4.73 -13.02 -12.47
C LEU A 97 3.82 -12.01 -13.18
N HIS A 98 4.41 -11.20 -14.06
CA HIS A 98 3.68 -10.20 -14.83
C HIS A 98 3.01 -10.78 -16.08
N GLY A 99 1.67 -10.81 -16.08
CA GLY A 99 0.90 -10.68 -17.32
C GLY A 99 0.89 -9.23 -17.83
N ALA A 100 0.30 -9.01 -19.00
CA ALA A 100 0.66 -7.96 -19.97
C ALA A 100 0.39 -6.45 -19.63
N THR A 101 0.68 -5.96 -18.42
CA THR A 101 0.83 -4.52 -18.07
C THR A 101 1.77 -4.33 -16.88
N ALA A 102 2.74 -3.40 -17.00
CA ALA A 102 3.82 -3.22 -16.06
C ALA A 102 3.57 -2.14 -14.99
N SER A 103 4.02 -2.39 -13.76
CA SER A 103 4.39 -1.36 -12.78
C SER A 103 5.42 -1.90 -11.78
N ALA A 104 6.44 -1.08 -11.52
CA ALA A 104 7.44 -1.14 -10.44
C ALA A 104 8.11 -2.51 -10.09
N GLY A 105 9.35 -2.68 -10.54
CA GLY A 105 10.35 -3.54 -9.87
C GLY A 105 10.37 -5.02 -10.26
N GLY A 106 9.28 -5.58 -10.80
CA GLY A 106 9.28 -6.91 -11.39
C GLY A 106 10.04 -6.96 -12.72
N LEU A 107 10.58 -8.13 -13.06
CA LEU A 107 11.16 -8.37 -14.38
C LEU A 107 10.03 -8.50 -15.40
N ASP A 108 9.73 -7.43 -16.15
CA ASP A 108 8.79 -7.49 -17.28
C ASP A 108 9.36 -8.40 -18.38
N LEU A 109 8.68 -9.52 -18.63
CA LEU A 109 9.07 -10.50 -19.66
C LEU A 109 8.34 -10.34 -21.00
N ARG A 110 7.74 -9.18 -21.29
CA ARG A 110 7.55 -8.75 -22.69
C ARG A 110 8.88 -8.30 -23.30
N GLY A 111 9.75 -9.30 -23.42
CA GLY A 111 11.16 -9.23 -23.75
C GLY A 111 11.88 -10.59 -23.66
N ALA A 112 11.27 -11.64 -23.09
CA ALA A 112 11.83 -13.00 -23.10
C ALA A 112 10.83 -14.12 -23.47
N GLY A 113 9.95 -13.87 -24.45
CA GLY A 113 9.34 -14.91 -25.29
C GLY A 113 8.16 -15.68 -24.71
N ASP A 114 7.76 -16.73 -25.45
CA ASP A 114 6.63 -17.63 -25.21
C ASP A 114 6.85 -18.61 -24.05
N VAL A 115 7.48 -18.17 -22.94
CA VAL A 115 7.84 -19.04 -21.82
C VAL A 115 6.61 -19.33 -20.95
N PRO A 116 6.22 -20.61 -20.78
CA PRO A 116 5.10 -20.99 -19.92
C PRO A 116 5.25 -20.52 -18.46
N ALA A 117 4.13 -20.25 -17.80
CA ALA A 117 4.12 -19.72 -16.44
C ALA A 117 4.66 -20.72 -15.40
N ASP A 118 4.42 -22.01 -15.61
CA ASP A 118 5.02 -23.13 -14.88
C ASP A 118 6.54 -23.20 -15.07
N ASP A 119 7.07 -23.04 -16.28
CA ASP A 119 8.53 -22.98 -16.52
C ASP A 119 9.20 -21.84 -15.72
N LEU A 120 8.54 -20.67 -15.61
CA LEU A 120 9.03 -19.55 -14.79
C LEU A 120 9.01 -19.87 -13.30
N VAL A 121 7.92 -20.47 -12.79
CA VAL A 121 7.82 -20.90 -11.39
C VAL A 121 8.88 -21.95 -11.07
N ALA A 122 9.04 -22.96 -11.92
CA ALA A 122 10.03 -24.02 -11.79
C ALA A 122 11.45 -23.45 -11.71
N TYR A 123 11.82 -22.61 -12.68
CA TYR A 123 13.14 -21.98 -12.78
C TYR A 123 13.52 -21.20 -11.51
N TRP A 124 12.59 -20.45 -10.93
CA TRP A 124 12.85 -19.63 -9.75
C TRP A 124 12.78 -20.43 -8.45
N ALA A 125 11.88 -21.42 -8.34
CA ALA A 125 11.82 -22.32 -7.19
C ALA A 125 13.12 -23.14 -7.06
N ASP A 126 13.70 -23.62 -8.17
CA ASP A 126 15.02 -24.26 -8.21
C ASP A 126 16.17 -23.36 -7.70
N ARG A 127 15.92 -22.04 -7.56
CA ARG A 127 16.88 -21.04 -7.07
C ARG A 127 16.54 -20.52 -5.66
N GLY A 128 15.60 -21.17 -4.98
CA GLY A 128 15.20 -20.83 -3.61
C GLY A 128 14.29 -19.59 -3.51
N VAL A 129 13.53 -19.28 -4.56
CA VAL A 129 12.35 -18.40 -4.44
C VAL A 129 11.23 -19.22 -3.79
N THR A 130 10.58 -18.65 -2.77
CA THR A 130 9.60 -19.37 -1.94
C THR A 130 8.20 -18.74 -1.97
N SER A 131 8.01 -17.67 -2.76
CA SER A 131 6.74 -16.98 -2.92
C SER A 131 6.62 -16.41 -4.33
N PHE A 132 5.45 -16.59 -4.95
CA PHE A 132 5.14 -16.13 -6.29
C PHE A 132 3.92 -15.20 -6.25
N LYS A 133 3.99 -14.07 -6.95
CA LYS A 133 2.89 -13.11 -7.04
C LYS A 133 2.44 -12.92 -8.49
N ALA A 134 1.25 -13.41 -8.80
CA ALA A 134 0.53 -13.09 -10.04
C ALA A 134 0.19 -11.59 -10.09
N TYR A 135 0.22 -11.00 -11.29
CA TYR A 135 -0.05 -9.58 -11.49
C TYR A 135 -1.21 -9.33 -12.47
N ALA A 136 -1.70 -8.09 -12.44
CA ALA A 136 -3.00 -7.64 -12.96
C ALA A 136 -3.40 -8.06 -14.39
N GLY A 137 -2.46 -8.46 -15.25
CA GLY A 137 -2.69 -8.87 -16.64
C GLY A 137 -2.55 -10.36 -16.93
N ILE A 138 -2.47 -11.24 -15.92
CA ILE A 138 -2.34 -12.70 -16.08
C ILE A 138 -3.65 -13.32 -16.61
N SER A 139 -3.58 -14.35 -17.46
CA SER A 139 -4.76 -15.16 -17.81
C SER A 139 -5.02 -16.26 -16.78
N ARG A 140 -6.24 -16.81 -16.74
CA ARG A 140 -6.58 -17.98 -15.90
C ARG A 140 -5.74 -19.20 -16.24
N ALA A 141 -5.40 -19.39 -17.52
CA ALA A 141 -4.55 -20.50 -17.95
C ALA A 141 -3.11 -20.37 -17.43
N GLU A 142 -2.52 -19.18 -17.50
CA GLU A 142 -1.20 -18.90 -16.91
C GLU A 142 -1.23 -18.99 -15.38
N MET A 143 -2.30 -18.50 -14.74
CA MET A 143 -2.49 -18.61 -13.30
C MET A 143 -2.55 -20.07 -12.86
N ARG A 144 -3.36 -20.91 -13.53
CA ARG A 144 -3.46 -22.35 -13.27
C ARG A 144 -2.10 -23.02 -13.36
N ALA A 145 -1.36 -22.81 -14.46
CA ALA A 145 -0.04 -23.42 -14.65
C ALA A 145 0.95 -22.99 -13.55
N ALA A 146 0.96 -21.71 -13.19
CA ALA A 146 1.79 -21.20 -12.10
C ALA A 146 1.43 -21.79 -10.73
N VAL A 147 0.13 -21.90 -10.42
CA VAL A 147 -0.39 -22.53 -9.19
C VAL A 147 -0.04 -24.01 -9.14
N GLU A 148 -0.31 -24.77 -10.22
CA GLU A 148 -0.03 -26.20 -10.29
C GLU A 148 1.46 -26.53 -10.13
N GLU A 149 2.38 -25.73 -10.68
CA GLU A 149 3.83 -25.90 -10.45
C GLU A 149 4.25 -25.49 -9.02
N ALA A 150 3.72 -24.38 -8.50
CA ALA A 150 4.03 -23.93 -7.14
C ALA A 150 3.55 -24.93 -6.08
N HIS A 151 2.31 -25.40 -6.21
CA HIS A 151 1.68 -26.37 -5.31
C HIS A 151 2.37 -27.74 -5.38
N ARG A 152 2.83 -28.19 -6.57
CA ARG A 152 3.69 -29.38 -6.71
C ARG A 152 5.00 -29.30 -5.90
N ARG A 153 5.43 -28.10 -5.50
CA ARG A 153 6.61 -27.83 -4.67
C ARG A 153 6.27 -27.44 -3.23
N GLY A 154 5.00 -27.42 -2.84
CA GLY A 154 4.55 -26.93 -1.54
C GLY A 154 4.70 -25.41 -1.36
N LEU A 155 4.80 -24.66 -2.45
CA LEU A 155 4.93 -23.20 -2.48
C LEU A 155 3.58 -22.55 -2.77
N LYS A 156 3.42 -21.29 -2.36
CA LYS A 156 2.16 -20.54 -2.47
C LYS A 156 2.20 -19.48 -3.58
N VAL A 157 1.04 -19.19 -4.15
CA VAL A 157 0.83 -18.12 -5.13
C VAL A 157 -0.13 -17.07 -4.56
N THR A 158 0.29 -15.82 -4.58
CA THR A 158 -0.55 -14.66 -4.27
C THR A 158 -0.84 -13.82 -5.52
N GLY A 159 -1.75 -12.85 -5.48
CA GLY A 159 -2.11 -12.06 -6.66
C GLY A 159 -2.62 -10.65 -6.39
N HIS A 160 -2.01 -9.67 -7.06
CA HIS A 160 -2.69 -8.41 -7.39
C HIS A 160 -3.41 -8.66 -8.71
N LEU A 161 -4.72 -8.84 -8.67
CA LEU A 161 -5.51 -9.28 -9.82
C LEU A 161 -6.31 -8.14 -10.46
N CYS A 162 -6.84 -8.40 -11.65
CA CYS A 162 -7.69 -7.47 -12.40
C CYS A 162 -8.25 -8.16 -13.66
N SER A 163 -7.40 -8.85 -14.43
CA SER A 163 -7.77 -9.68 -15.58
C SER A 163 -8.51 -10.97 -15.18
N VAL A 164 -8.14 -11.56 -14.05
CA VAL A 164 -8.85 -12.66 -13.38
C VAL A 164 -9.61 -12.09 -12.19
N THR A 165 -10.88 -12.45 -12.02
CA THR A 165 -11.69 -12.03 -10.86
C THR A 165 -11.34 -12.87 -9.62
N TYR A 166 -11.70 -12.42 -8.40
CA TYR A 166 -11.42 -13.22 -7.19
C TYR A 166 -12.07 -14.62 -7.24
N PRO A 167 -13.36 -14.80 -7.62
CA PRO A 167 -13.96 -16.13 -7.73
C PRO A 167 -13.27 -17.06 -8.75
N GLU A 168 -12.77 -16.51 -9.86
CA GLU A 168 -12.00 -17.28 -10.85
C GLU A 168 -10.64 -17.68 -10.27
N ALA A 169 -9.91 -16.77 -9.63
CA ALA A 169 -8.60 -17.07 -9.05
C ALA A 169 -8.68 -18.14 -7.95
N VAL A 170 -9.76 -18.17 -7.19
CA VAL A 170 -10.06 -19.24 -6.23
C VAL A 170 -10.31 -20.58 -6.93
N GLN A 171 -10.93 -20.60 -8.11
CA GLN A 171 -11.10 -21.82 -8.91
C GLN A 171 -9.76 -22.30 -9.50
N GLU A 172 -8.85 -21.38 -9.82
CA GLU A 172 -7.48 -21.69 -10.26
C GLU A 172 -6.52 -22.02 -9.10
N GLY A 173 -6.98 -21.97 -7.85
CA GLY A 173 -6.23 -22.43 -6.67
C GLY A 173 -5.31 -21.40 -6.00
N ILE A 174 -5.55 -20.10 -6.15
CA ILE A 174 -4.73 -19.05 -5.51
C ILE A 174 -4.75 -19.14 -3.97
N ASP A 175 -3.61 -18.87 -3.31
CA ASP A 175 -3.47 -18.96 -1.85
C ASP A 175 -3.79 -17.65 -1.10
N ASN A 176 -3.54 -16.50 -1.73
CA ASN A 176 -3.73 -15.18 -1.11
C ASN A 176 -4.04 -14.07 -2.11
N LEU A 177 -4.97 -13.19 -1.76
CA LEU A 177 -5.36 -12.04 -2.58
C LEU A 177 -4.83 -10.74 -1.97
N GLU A 178 -4.25 -9.90 -2.81
CA GLU A 178 -3.54 -8.69 -2.39
C GLU A 178 -4.45 -7.46 -2.49
N HIS A 179 -4.22 -6.46 -1.64
CA HIS A 179 -4.94 -5.18 -1.65
C HIS A 179 -6.42 -5.33 -1.27
N GLY A 180 -6.68 -6.07 -0.18
CA GLY A 180 -8.00 -6.22 0.41
C GLY A 180 -9.02 -6.76 -0.58
N PHE A 181 -10.09 -5.99 -0.78
CA PHE A 181 -11.14 -6.28 -1.76
C PHE A 181 -11.10 -5.35 -2.97
N SER A 182 -10.25 -4.30 -2.96
CA SER A 182 -10.15 -3.29 -4.02
C SER A 182 -9.77 -3.83 -5.40
N ALA A 183 -8.95 -4.88 -5.47
CA ALA A 183 -8.50 -5.49 -6.74
C ALA A 183 -9.51 -6.51 -7.34
N ASN A 184 -10.64 -6.75 -6.68
CA ASN A 184 -11.66 -7.67 -7.18
C ASN A 184 -12.49 -7.04 -8.30
N THR A 185 -12.50 -7.62 -9.50
CA THR A 185 -13.26 -7.11 -10.66
C THR A 185 -14.55 -7.88 -10.96
N ALA A 186 -15.07 -8.68 -10.01
CA ALA A 186 -16.15 -9.65 -10.24
C ALA A 186 -17.50 -9.06 -10.70
N LEU A 187 -17.80 -7.80 -10.36
CA LEU A 187 -19.03 -7.10 -10.73
C LEU A 187 -18.78 -5.96 -11.74
N ASP A 188 -17.54 -5.77 -12.20
CA ASP A 188 -17.17 -4.63 -13.03
C ASP A 188 -17.92 -4.65 -14.39
N PRO A 189 -18.49 -3.51 -14.85
CA PRO A 189 -19.32 -3.50 -16.05
C PRO A 189 -18.52 -3.89 -17.30
N GLY A 190 -19.06 -4.83 -18.08
CA GLY A 190 -18.41 -5.29 -19.30
C GLY A 190 -17.12 -6.11 -19.07
N LYS A 191 -16.87 -6.62 -17.86
CA LYS A 191 -15.74 -7.50 -17.54
C LYS A 191 -15.64 -8.65 -18.55
N GLN A 192 -14.55 -8.68 -19.31
CA GLN A 192 -14.24 -9.76 -20.25
C GLN A 192 -13.35 -10.82 -19.59
N PRO A 193 -13.44 -12.09 -20.01
CA PRO A 193 -12.47 -13.13 -19.70
C PRO A 193 -11.03 -12.66 -19.93
N ASP A 194 -10.15 -12.93 -18.95
CA ASP A 194 -8.70 -12.70 -19.03
C ASP A 194 -8.26 -11.27 -19.38
N LYS A 195 -9.14 -10.28 -19.18
CA LYS A 195 -8.87 -8.85 -19.42
C LYS A 195 -9.31 -7.99 -18.26
N CYS A 196 -8.49 -6.99 -17.94
CA CYS A 196 -8.85 -5.92 -17.02
C CYS A 196 -10.09 -5.15 -17.51
N SER A 197 -10.96 -4.80 -16.56
CA SER A 197 -11.99 -3.77 -16.70
C SER A 197 -11.36 -2.37 -16.71
N GLU A 198 -12.15 -1.35 -17.07
CA GLU A 198 -11.73 0.05 -16.97
C GLU A 198 -11.65 0.51 -15.50
N SER A 199 -12.61 0.10 -14.67
CA SER A 199 -12.69 0.43 -13.23
C SER A 199 -11.70 -0.33 -12.35
N ARG A 200 -11.12 -1.44 -12.83
CA ARG A 200 -10.10 -2.24 -12.12
C ARG A 200 -10.47 -2.61 -10.67
N GLY A 201 -11.75 -2.84 -10.42
CA GLY A 201 -12.30 -3.27 -9.13
C GLY A 201 -12.98 -2.17 -8.32
N GLU A 202 -12.80 -0.88 -8.67
CA GLU A 202 -13.48 0.24 -7.98
C GLU A 202 -15.01 0.08 -7.99
N TYR A 203 -15.59 -0.27 -9.14
CA TYR A 203 -17.03 -0.50 -9.27
C TYR A 203 -17.49 -1.69 -8.42
N THR A 204 -16.77 -2.81 -8.49
CA THR A 204 -17.07 -4.00 -7.69
C THR A 204 -17.01 -3.70 -6.20
N LEU A 205 -16.00 -2.97 -5.72
CA LEU A 205 -15.90 -2.61 -4.31
C LEU A 205 -17.10 -1.74 -3.87
N GLU A 206 -17.49 -0.74 -4.66
CA GLU A 206 -18.65 0.11 -4.36
C GLU A 206 -19.99 -0.67 -4.34
N HIS A 207 -20.13 -1.66 -5.25
CA HIS A 207 -21.37 -2.42 -5.45
C HIS A 207 -21.40 -3.76 -4.69
N MET A 208 -20.37 -4.08 -3.91
CA MET A 208 -20.25 -5.29 -3.10
C MET A 208 -19.99 -4.95 -1.60
N PRO A 209 -20.80 -4.08 -0.96
CA PRO A 209 -20.56 -3.72 0.44
C PRO A 209 -20.76 -4.91 1.38
N ALA A 210 -20.15 -4.84 2.58
CA ALA A 210 -20.28 -5.86 3.61
C ALA A 210 -21.76 -6.19 3.92
N GLY A 211 -22.08 -7.48 4.02
CA GLY A 211 -23.45 -7.96 4.22
C GLY A 211 -24.30 -8.10 2.95
N SER A 212 -23.84 -7.60 1.79
CA SER A 212 -24.48 -7.88 0.49
C SER A 212 -24.43 -9.37 0.15
N ALA A 213 -25.37 -9.84 -0.69
CA ALA A 213 -25.42 -11.25 -1.09
C ALA A 213 -24.17 -11.67 -1.88
N GLU A 214 -23.58 -10.73 -2.62
CA GLU A 214 -22.36 -10.85 -3.40
C GLU A 214 -21.13 -10.95 -2.48
N ALA A 215 -20.98 -10.02 -1.52
CA ALA A 215 -19.91 -10.06 -0.52
C ALA A 215 -19.95 -11.36 0.30
N ASN A 216 -21.12 -11.74 0.80
CA ASN A 216 -21.29 -12.95 1.61
C ASN A 216 -20.94 -14.23 0.83
N ARG A 217 -21.29 -14.29 -0.48
CA ARG A 217 -20.92 -15.41 -1.37
C ARG A 217 -19.40 -15.47 -1.59
N LEU A 218 -18.76 -14.34 -1.85
CA LEU A 218 -17.30 -14.29 -2.03
C LEU A 218 -16.56 -14.64 -0.74
N ILE A 219 -16.95 -14.07 0.40
CA ILE A 219 -16.35 -14.35 1.71
C ILE A 219 -16.49 -15.84 2.05
N ALA A 220 -17.67 -16.43 1.86
CA ALA A 220 -17.87 -17.86 2.09
C ALA A 220 -16.97 -18.74 1.20
N LEU A 221 -16.84 -18.40 -0.09
CA LEU A 221 -15.96 -19.09 -1.03
C LEU A 221 -14.48 -19.01 -0.61
N LEU A 222 -14.01 -17.83 -0.19
CA LEU A 222 -12.63 -17.62 0.27
C LEU A 222 -12.33 -18.42 1.53
N VAL A 223 -13.26 -18.42 2.50
CA VAL A 223 -13.13 -19.21 3.74
C VAL A 223 -13.16 -20.71 3.45
N GLU A 224 -14.11 -21.20 2.63
CA GLU A 224 -14.19 -22.63 2.24
C GLU A 224 -12.89 -23.12 1.58
N ARG A 225 -12.28 -22.27 0.75
CA ARG A 225 -11.06 -22.58 0.00
C ARG A 225 -9.78 -22.16 0.71
N HIS A 226 -9.87 -21.67 1.96
CA HIS A 226 -8.75 -21.27 2.81
C HIS A 226 -7.83 -20.20 2.18
N VAL A 227 -8.39 -19.36 1.31
CA VAL A 227 -7.67 -18.27 0.64
C VAL A 227 -7.54 -17.09 1.58
N ALA A 228 -6.31 -16.62 1.78
CA ALA A 228 -6.02 -15.46 2.62
C ALA A 228 -6.26 -14.13 1.88
N ILE A 229 -6.35 -13.04 2.62
CA ILE A 229 -6.34 -11.67 2.08
C ILE A 229 -5.24 -10.87 2.77
N THR A 230 -4.46 -10.11 2.01
CA THR A 230 -3.57 -9.06 2.52
C THR A 230 -4.30 -7.72 2.56
N SER A 231 -4.54 -7.21 3.76
CA SER A 231 -4.95 -5.83 3.99
C SER A 231 -3.80 -4.87 3.67
N THR A 232 -4.11 -3.76 2.99
CA THR A 232 -3.13 -2.72 2.61
C THR A 232 -3.69 -1.31 2.82
N LEU A 233 -4.32 -1.07 3.97
CA LEU A 233 -5.09 0.15 4.24
C LEU A 233 -4.27 1.47 4.21
N PRO A 234 -2.95 1.52 4.49
CA PRO A 234 -2.15 2.74 4.27
C PRO A 234 -2.09 3.19 2.80
N GLY A 235 -2.18 2.25 1.85
CA GLY A 235 -2.28 2.55 0.43
C GLY A 235 -3.68 3.05 0.06
N SER A 236 -4.70 2.29 0.48
CA SER A 236 -6.12 2.62 0.31
C SER A 236 -6.51 3.87 1.11
N GLY A 237 -6.63 5.02 0.43
CA GLY A 237 -7.09 6.26 1.08
C GLY A 237 -6.00 7.17 1.62
N SER A 238 -4.76 7.04 1.13
CA SER A 238 -3.60 7.86 1.54
C SER A 238 -3.80 9.40 1.52
N ARG A 239 -4.86 9.95 0.88
CA ARG A 239 -5.19 11.39 0.95
C ARG A 239 -6.21 11.73 2.04
N VAL A 240 -7.08 10.78 2.40
CA VAL A 240 -8.18 10.96 3.35
C VAL A 240 -7.85 10.51 4.77
N LEU A 241 -6.71 9.85 4.99
CA LEU A 241 -6.26 9.51 6.33
C LEU A 241 -6.11 10.78 7.20
N PRO A 242 -6.74 10.84 8.40
CA PRO A 242 -6.77 12.03 9.23
C PRO A 242 -5.44 12.25 9.99
N LYS A 243 -4.72 11.18 10.31
CA LYS A 243 -3.42 11.24 10.99
C LYS A 243 -2.35 11.74 10.00
N PRO A 244 -1.66 12.88 10.26
CA PRO A 244 -0.55 13.32 9.42
C PRO A 244 0.63 12.37 9.57
N LEU A 245 1.51 12.30 8.55
CA LEU A 245 2.75 11.54 8.67
C LEU A 245 3.60 12.06 9.84
N PRO A 246 4.19 11.17 10.66
CA PRO A 246 5.09 11.59 11.72
C PRO A 246 6.33 12.27 11.13
N PRO A 247 6.92 13.29 11.81
CA PRO A 247 8.10 13.99 11.29
C PRO A 247 9.25 13.06 10.91
N ALA A 248 9.47 11.97 11.64
CA ALA A 248 10.50 10.98 11.34
C ALA A 248 10.29 10.30 9.97
N ALA A 249 9.05 10.04 9.55
CA ALA A 249 8.75 9.50 8.22
C ALA A 249 9.12 10.50 7.11
N LEU A 250 8.78 11.78 7.30
CA LEU A 250 9.18 12.84 6.37
C LEU A 250 10.71 12.97 6.31
N TRP A 251 11.41 12.89 7.43
CA TRP A 251 12.87 12.97 7.47
C TRP A 251 13.54 11.73 6.85
N ALA A 252 12.95 10.54 6.95
CA ALA A 252 13.43 9.32 6.28
C ALA A 252 13.36 9.41 4.74
N MET A 253 12.33 10.05 4.18
CA MET A 253 12.21 10.28 2.73
C MET A 253 13.43 11.00 2.15
N SER A 254 13.90 10.56 0.98
CA SER A 254 14.81 11.35 0.14
C SER A 254 14.22 12.73 -0.17
N PRO A 255 15.04 13.78 -0.40
CA PRO A 255 14.53 15.12 -0.71
C PRO A 255 13.53 15.10 -1.88
N SER A 256 13.85 14.39 -2.96
CA SER A 256 12.98 14.26 -4.13
C SER A 256 11.66 13.56 -3.83
N LEU A 257 11.66 12.50 -3.00
CA LEU A 257 10.43 11.84 -2.57
C LEU A 257 9.60 12.76 -1.65
N ARG A 258 10.25 13.45 -0.71
CA ARG A 258 9.59 14.39 0.22
C ARG A 258 8.91 15.53 -0.53
N ASP A 259 9.59 16.12 -1.51
CA ASP A 259 9.04 17.18 -2.34
C ASP A 259 7.87 16.68 -3.20
N SER A 260 7.98 15.48 -3.80
CA SER A 260 6.91 14.84 -4.55
C SER A 260 5.68 14.53 -3.67
N TRP A 261 5.90 14.05 -2.45
CA TRP A 261 4.84 13.79 -1.47
C TRP A 261 4.16 15.09 -1.01
N LEU A 262 4.94 16.11 -0.64
CA LEU A 262 4.43 17.43 -0.25
C LEU A 262 3.65 18.08 -1.40
N TYR A 263 4.11 17.96 -2.64
CA TYR A 263 3.37 18.42 -3.82
C TYR A 263 2.05 17.66 -3.99
N SER A 264 2.08 16.33 -3.90
CA SER A 264 0.89 15.47 -4.07
C SER A 264 -0.14 15.68 -2.94
N ARG A 265 0.32 15.91 -1.71
CA ARG A 265 -0.54 16.14 -0.53
C ARG A 265 -1.17 17.53 -0.52
N ASN A 266 -0.43 18.56 -0.95
CA ASN A 266 -0.91 19.95 -1.00
C ASN A 266 -1.60 20.31 -2.33
N ARG A 267 -1.59 19.41 -3.32
CA ARG A 267 -2.37 19.57 -4.55
C ARG A 267 -3.85 19.61 -4.18
N ALA A 268 -4.55 20.66 -4.61
CA ALA A 268 -5.98 20.77 -4.42
C ALA A 268 -6.72 19.59 -5.09
N VAL A 269 -7.57 18.93 -4.30
CA VAL A 269 -8.54 17.92 -4.69
C VAL A 269 -9.91 18.47 -4.29
N ASP A 270 -10.94 18.23 -5.08
CA ASP A 270 -12.29 18.65 -4.76
C ASP A 270 -12.90 17.78 -3.63
N GLN A 271 -13.90 18.32 -2.93
CA GLN A 271 -14.50 17.62 -1.80
C GLN A 271 -15.19 16.30 -2.19
N ALA A 272 -15.79 16.22 -3.38
CA ALA A 272 -16.50 15.00 -3.80
C ALA A 272 -15.53 13.83 -4.03
N SER A 273 -14.36 14.10 -4.59
CA SER A 273 -13.27 13.12 -4.69
C SER A 273 -12.79 12.63 -3.30
N LEU A 274 -12.70 13.51 -2.31
CA LEU A 274 -12.33 13.14 -0.93
C LEU A 274 -13.44 12.34 -0.23
N ASP A 275 -14.70 12.73 -0.39
CA ASP A 275 -15.86 12.01 0.14
C ASP A 275 -15.98 10.61 -0.48
N HIS A 276 -15.62 10.47 -1.75
CA HIS A 276 -15.54 9.18 -2.45
C HIS A 276 -14.39 8.31 -1.93
N GLU A 277 -13.16 8.82 -1.89
CA GLU A 277 -12.00 8.08 -1.34
C GLU A 277 -12.24 7.63 0.11
N THR A 278 -12.93 8.45 0.92
CA THR A 278 -13.37 8.12 2.29
C THR A 278 -14.41 7.00 2.33
N ARG A 279 -15.39 7.02 1.40
CA ARG A 279 -16.42 5.99 1.28
C ARG A 279 -15.82 4.64 0.90
N MET A 280 -14.95 4.62 -0.11
CA MET A 280 -14.31 3.40 -0.60
C MET A 280 -13.45 2.75 0.48
N LEU A 281 -12.65 3.54 1.22
CA LEU A 281 -11.90 3.04 2.37
C LEU A 281 -12.81 2.42 3.44
N ARG A 282 -13.95 3.05 3.76
CA ARG A 282 -14.88 2.49 4.74
C ARG A 282 -15.49 1.16 4.29
N ILE A 283 -15.83 1.03 3.01
CA ILE A 283 -16.36 -0.23 2.45
C ILE A 283 -15.30 -1.35 2.52
N GLU A 284 -14.04 -1.06 2.20
CA GLU A 284 -12.94 -2.01 2.31
C GLU A 284 -12.71 -2.46 3.77
N MET A 285 -12.64 -1.51 4.71
CA MET A 285 -12.56 -1.78 6.14
C MET A 285 -13.71 -2.70 6.66
N ASP A 286 -14.94 -2.42 6.24
CA ASP A 286 -16.12 -3.19 6.65
C ASP A 286 -16.10 -4.61 6.05
N LEU A 287 -15.61 -4.78 4.82
CA LEU A 287 -15.44 -6.08 4.16
C LEU A 287 -14.34 -6.93 4.82
N GLU A 288 -13.20 -6.36 5.16
CA GLU A 288 -12.14 -7.05 5.88
C GLU A 288 -12.60 -7.52 7.27
N ARG A 289 -13.37 -6.70 7.98
CA ARG A 289 -14.06 -7.10 9.20
C ARG A 289 -15.04 -8.26 8.98
N ALA A 290 -15.85 -8.21 7.93
CA ALA A 290 -16.80 -9.28 7.61
C ALA A 290 -16.09 -10.60 7.27
N PHE A 291 -14.97 -10.54 6.53
CA PHE A 291 -14.14 -11.69 6.20
C PHE A 291 -13.53 -12.35 7.44
N VAL A 292 -12.90 -11.57 8.33
CA VAL A 292 -12.35 -12.10 9.59
C VAL A 292 -13.47 -12.63 10.50
N ALA A 293 -14.62 -11.96 10.57
CA ALA A 293 -15.78 -12.43 11.35
C ALA A 293 -16.35 -13.77 10.82
N ALA A 294 -16.21 -14.05 9.53
CA ALA A 294 -16.56 -15.32 8.91
C ALA A 294 -15.49 -16.43 9.09
N GLY A 295 -14.37 -16.14 9.75
CA GLY A 295 -13.25 -17.07 9.93
C GLY A 295 -12.12 -16.95 8.91
N GLY A 296 -12.13 -15.91 8.07
CA GLY A 296 -11.10 -15.64 7.07
C GLY A 296 -9.73 -15.28 7.66
N LEU A 297 -8.67 -15.71 6.96
CA LEU A 297 -7.29 -15.37 7.32
C LEU A 297 -6.87 -14.05 6.68
N LEU A 298 -7.11 -12.94 7.38
CA LEU A 298 -6.57 -11.63 7.02
C LEU A 298 -5.12 -11.49 7.55
N ILE A 299 -4.22 -10.98 6.71
CA ILE A 299 -2.84 -10.61 7.07
C ILE A 299 -2.62 -9.13 6.75
N ALA A 300 -1.70 -8.46 7.45
CA ALA A 300 -1.38 -7.05 7.23
C ALA A 300 -0.18 -6.88 6.28
N GLY A 301 -0.18 -5.83 5.45
CA GLY A 301 1.00 -5.40 4.70
C GLY A 301 0.88 -3.98 4.16
N ALA A 302 1.86 -3.11 4.42
CA ALA A 302 1.72 -1.69 4.08
C ALA A 302 1.72 -1.36 2.55
N ASP A 303 2.26 -2.23 1.70
CA ASP A 303 2.58 -2.00 0.27
C ASP A 303 3.39 -0.71 -0.02
N PRO A 304 4.65 -0.62 0.48
CA PRO A 304 5.49 0.59 0.39
C PRO A 304 6.06 0.86 -1.02
N VAL A 305 5.18 1.21 -1.96
CA VAL A 305 5.53 1.52 -3.37
C VAL A 305 6.05 2.94 -3.61
N GLY A 306 6.38 3.68 -2.55
CA GLY A 306 6.88 5.07 -2.63
C GLY A 306 5.80 6.12 -3.01
N ILE A 307 4.53 5.75 -2.96
CA ILE A 307 3.37 6.62 -3.25
C ILE A 307 2.66 6.93 -1.92
N GLY A 308 1.96 8.07 -1.83
CA GLY A 308 1.00 8.38 -0.76
C GLY A 308 1.58 8.72 0.62
N GLY A 309 2.84 8.38 0.89
CA GLY A 309 3.44 8.46 2.23
C GLY A 309 3.62 7.10 2.91
N VAL A 310 3.42 6.01 2.16
CA VAL A 310 3.62 4.65 2.63
C VAL A 310 5.12 4.35 2.71
N LEU A 311 5.65 4.28 3.93
CA LEU A 311 7.05 3.99 4.25
C LEU A 311 7.15 2.71 5.10
N PRO A 312 8.14 1.83 4.89
CA PRO A 312 8.39 0.68 5.76
C PRO A 312 8.54 1.09 7.23
N GLY A 313 8.02 0.27 8.15
CA GLY A 313 7.91 0.54 9.58
C GLY A 313 6.77 1.50 9.91
N PHE A 314 6.81 2.72 9.37
CA PHE A 314 5.82 3.75 9.66
C PHE A 314 4.41 3.39 9.18
N ALA A 315 4.30 2.87 7.95
CA ALA A 315 3.03 2.45 7.39
C ALA A 315 2.57 1.10 7.94
N ASP A 316 3.49 0.25 8.42
CA ASP A 316 3.14 -1.00 9.11
C ASP A 316 2.50 -0.72 10.48
N HIS A 317 2.98 0.29 11.21
CA HIS A 317 2.27 0.81 12.39
C HIS A 317 0.91 1.40 12.01
N ARG A 318 0.85 2.22 10.94
CA ARG A 318 -0.40 2.85 10.50
C ARG A 318 -1.46 1.85 10.03
N GLU A 319 -1.06 0.75 9.40
CA GLU A 319 -1.90 -0.39 9.04
C GLU A 319 -2.57 -0.99 10.29
N ILE A 320 -1.79 -1.21 11.35
CA ILE A 320 -2.33 -1.73 12.63
C ILE A 320 -3.32 -0.75 13.27
N GLU A 321 -3.06 0.57 13.23
CA GLU A 321 -4.02 1.59 13.66
C GLU A 321 -5.29 1.58 12.79
N LEU A 322 -5.14 1.45 11.48
CA LEU A 322 -6.26 1.43 10.53
C LEU A 322 -7.16 0.21 10.71
N LEU A 323 -6.60 -0.95 11.07
CA LEU A 323 -7.38 -2.12 11.48
C LEU A 323 -8.21 -1.82 12.76
N VAL A 324 -7.69 -1.04 13.71
CA VAL A 324 -8.48 -0.60 14.87
C VAL A 324 -9.53 0.45 14.48
N GLU A 325 -9.24 1.37 13.54
CA GLU A 325 -10.21 2.33 12.97
C GLU A 325 -11.29 1.65 12.09
N ALA A 326 -10.99 0.50 11.51
CA ALA A 326 -11.97 -0.41 10.89
C ALA A 326 -12.88 -1.04 11.94
N GLY A 327 -12.43 -1.12 13.20
CA GLY A 327 -13.19 -1.66 14.33
C GLY A 327 -12.75 -3.05 14.77
N PHE A 328 -11.52 -3.49 14.46
CA PHE A 328 -10.89 -4.60 15.17
C PHE A 328 -10.49 -4.16 16.59
N THR A 329 -10.47 -5.10 17.54
CA THR A 329 -9.81 -4.84 18.83
C THR A 329 -8.30 -4.69 18.64
N PRO A 330 -7.57 -3.95 19.51
CA PRO A 330 -6.13 -3.79 19.37
C PRO A 330 -5.36 -5.13 19.30
N LEU A 331 -5.77 -6.12 20.11
CA LEU A 331 -5.20 -7.48 20.06
C LEU A 331 -5.51 -8.24 18.77
N GLN A 332 -6.66 -8.00 18.13
CA GLN A 332 -6.94 -8.57 16.79
C GLN A 332 -6.05 -7.93 15.73
N ALA A 333 -5.90 -6.60 15.72
CA ALA A 333 -5.02 -5.89 14.79
C ALA A 333 -3.56 -6.34 14.92
N ILE A 334 -3.03 -6.41 16.15
CA ILE A 334 -1.68 -6.94 16.43
C ILE A 334 -1.55 -8.38 15.92
N ARG A 335 -2.56 -9.23 16.12
CA ARG A 335 -2.55 -10.63 15.64
C ARG A 335 -2.55 -10.73 14.11
N ILE A 336 -3.31 -9.89 13.42
CA ILE A 336 -3.36 -9.81 11.95
C ILE A 336 -1.97 -9.44 11.41
N ALA A 337 -1.29 -8.49 12.04
CA ALA A 337 0.06 -8.05 11.66
C ALA A 337 1.22 -8.95 12.14
N THR A 338 0.96 -10.00 12.93
CA THR A 338 2.01 -10.88 13.47
C THR A 338 1.72 -12.37 13.23
N LEU A 339 0.85 -12.96 14.04
CA LEU A 339 0.60 -14.41 14.03
C LEU A 339 -0.08 -14.86 12.74
N ASN A 340 -0.97 -14.05 12.16
CA ASN A 340 -1.67 -14.44 10.93
C ASN A 340 -0.69 -14.51 9.74
N GLY A 341 0.20 -13.52 9.58
CA GLY A 341 1.29 -13.56 8.59
C GLY A 341 2.24 -14.74 8.81
N ALA A 342 2.63 -15.01 10.06
CA ALA A 342 3.43 -16.21 10.40
C ALA A 342 2.69 -17.52 10.06
N THR A 343 1.37 -17.59 10.26
CA THR A 343 0.53 -18.75 9.94
C THR A 343 0.41 -18.94 8.43
N TYR A 344 0.20 -17.86 7.67
CA TYR A 344 0.17 -17.91 6.21
C TYR A 344 1.49 -18.43 5.63
N LEU A 345 2.63 -17.99 6.19
CA LEU A 345 3.97 -18.43 5.79
C LEU A 345 4.37 -19.83 6.33
N GLY A 346 3.52 -20.50 7.13
CA GLY A 346 3.85 -21.80 7.74
C GLY A 346 4.89 -21.74 8.87
N ARG A 347 5.16 -20.54 9.39
CA ARG A 347 6.19 -20.24 10.41
C ARG A 347 5.61 -19.88 11.78
N GLN A 348 4.34 -20.16 12.02
CA GLN A 348 3.65 -19.92 13.30
C GLN A 348 4.24 -20.70 14.49
N ASN A 349 5.12 -21.67 14.25
CA ASN A 349 5.90 -22.37 15.29
C ASN A 349 7.25 -21.69 15.60
N GLU A 350 7.71 -20.77 14.75
CA GLU A 350 8.99 -20.05 14.86
C GLU A 350 8.80 -18.60 15.31
N ILE A 351 7.81 -17.89 14.75
CA ILE A 351 7.61 -16.44 14.87
C ILE A 351 6.13 -16.09 15.08
N GLY A 352 5.81 -14.79 15.09
CA GLY A 352 4.44 -14.25 15.08
C GLY A 352 3.70 -14.27 16.42
N SER A 353 4.28 -14.83 17.49
CA SER A 353 3.77 -14.65 18.85
C SER A 353 4.89 -14.83 19.88
N VAL A 354 4.73 -14.26 21.07
CA VAL A 354 5.66 -14.45 22.18
C VAL A 354 5.34 -15.78 22.87
N ALA A 355 6.22 -16.78 22.74
CA ALA A 355 6.11 -18.07 23.42
C ALA A 355 7.51 -18.72 23.59
N VAL A 356 7.67 -19.57 24.60
CA VAL A 356 8.91 -20.33 24.80
C VAL A 356 9.18 -21.25 23.60
N GLY A 357 10.44 -21.26 23.13
CA GLY A 357 10.87 -22.06 21.97
C GLY A 357 10.78 -21.35 20.62
N LYS A 358 10.16 -20.17 20.55
CA LYS A 358 10.15 -19.31 19.35
C LYS A 358 11.41 -18.45 19.24
N ASN A 359 11.66 -17.93 18.03
CA ASN A 359 12.63 -16.89 17.78
C ASN A 359 12.35 -15.66 18.66
N ALA A 360 13.40 -15.02 19.17
CA ALA A 360 13.30 -13.74 19.89
C ALA A 360 13.22 -12.56 18.91
N ASP A 361 12.14 -12.56 18.11
CA ASP A 361 11.73 -11.47 17.22
C ASP A 361 10.65 -10.67 17.96
N LEU A 362 11.04 -9.56 18.61
CA LEU A 362 10.22 -8.84 19.60
C LEU A 362 10.24 -7.33 19.36
N LEU A 363 9.10 -6.68 19.62
CA LEU A 363 9.00 -5.23 19.73
C LEU A 363 8.72 -4.86 21.18
N VAL A 364 9.59 -4.06 21.81
CA VAL A 364 9.35 -3.52 23.15
C VAL A 364 8.89 -2.07 23.00
N VAL A 365 7.69 -1.79 23.47
CA VAL A 365 7.06 -0.47 23.39
C VAL A 365 6.77 0.10 24.78
N LYS A 366 6.74 1.42 24.87
CA LYS A 366 6.37 2.16 26.07
C LYS A 366 4.91 2.58 26.02
N GLY A 367 4.09 1.87 26.81
CA GLY A 367 2.64 2.02 26.86
C GLY A 367 1.98 0.64 26.89
N ASP A 368 0.72 0.57 26.51
CA ASP A 368 -0.01 -0.69 26.37
C ASP A 368 -0.81 -0.71 25.05
N PRO A 369 -0.23 -1.23 23.95
CA PRO A 369 -0.90 -1.30 22.66
C PRO A 369 -2.07 -2.28 22.64
N SER A 370 -2.29 -3.10 23.69
CA SER A 370 -3.49 -3.92 23.82
C SER A 370 -4.73 -3.11 24.26
N VAL A 371 -4.52 -1.92 24.83
CA VAL A 371 -5.55 -0.99 25.30
C VAL A 371 -5.60 0.30 24.46
N ARG A 372 -4.43 0.84 24.08
CA ARG A 372 -4.28 2.08 23.31
C ARG A 372 -3.36 1.84 22.12
N ILE A 373 -3.92 1.58 20.94
CA ILE A 373 -3.11 1.08 19.82
C ILE A 373 -1.98 2.03 19.38
N ASP A 374 -2.20 3.34 19.48
CA ASP A 374 -1.20 4.41 19.23
C ASP A 374 0.13 4.19 19.98
N ASP A 375 0.11 3.50 21.14
CA ASP A 375 1.29 3.21 21.93
C ASP A 375 2.29 2.29 21.18
N ILE A 376 1.88 1.65 20.07
CA ILE A 376 2.75 0.85 19.20
C ILE A 376 3.87 1.69 18.55
N GLU A 377 3.66 3.00 18.38
CA GLU A 377 4.69 3.90 17.83
C GLU A 377 5.81 4.22 18.85
N ASN A 378 5.59 3.97 20.14
CA ASN A 378 6.54 4.27 21.22
C ASN A 378 7.59 3.17 21.41
N VAL A 379 8.30 2.79 20.35
CA VAL A 379 9.29 1.70 20.37
C VAL A 379 10.54 2.10 21.16
N GLU A 380 10.87 1.33 22.20
CA GLU A 380 12.08 1.50 23.02
C GLU A 380 13.24 0.63 22.51
N ILE A 381 12.97 -0.62 22.11
CA ILE A 381 13.98 -1.54 21.54
C ILE A 381 13.31 -2.60 20.65
N VAL A 382 13.97 -2.94 19.54
CA VAL A 382 13.59 -4.06 18.65
C VAL A 382 14.54 -5.22 18.89
N PHE A 383 14.04 -6.45 18.95
CA PHE A 383 14.87 -7.66 18.88
C PHE A 383 14.61 -8.42 17.59
N LYS A 384 15.69 -8.89 16.93
CA LYS A 384 15.63 -9.81 15.78
C LYS A 384 16.61 -10.95 16.03
N ASP A 385 16.11 -12.19 16.00
CA ASP A 385 16.81 -13.42 16.37
C ASP A 385 17.60 -13.29 17.71
N GLY A 386 17.05 -12.52 18.66
CA GLY A 386 17.64 -12.26 19.98
C GLY A 386 18.68 -11.14 20.05
N ALA A 387 19.10 -10.55 18.93
CA ALA A 387 19.94 -9.35 18.91
C ALA A 387 19.07 -8.09 19.09
N GLY A 388 19.45 -7.21 20.02
CA GLY A 388 18.76 -5.96 20.29
C GLY A 388 19.25 -4.81 19.41
N TYR A 389 18.31 -4.03 18.87
CA TYR A 389 18.54 -2.89 17.97
C TYR A 389 17.90 -1.62 18.53
N ASP A 390 18.71 -0.56 18.55
CA ASP A 390 18.34 0.79 18.96
C ASP A 390 17.47 1.47 17.86
N PRO A 391 16.18 1.76 18.12
CA PRO A 391 15.28 2.33 17.11
C PRO A 391 15.74 3.70 16.63
N ALA A 392 16.34 4.52 17.50
CA ALA A 392 16.80 5.86 17.12
C ALA A 392 17.97 5.78 16.12
N LYS A 393 18.91 4.85 16.34
CA LYS A 393 20.01 4.60 15.39
C LYS A 393 19.52 4.01 14.06
N LEU A 394 18.50 3.13 14.09
CA LEU A 394 17.88 2.62 12.86
C LEU A 394 17.27 3.77 12.05
N LEU A 395 16.49 4.66 12.68
CA LEU A 395 15.90 5.83 12.04
C LEU A 395 16.94 6.83 11.53
N GLU A 396 17.99 7.09 12.30
CA GLU A 396 19.12 7.92 11.87
C GLU A 396 19.76 7.36 10.59
N SER A 397 20.01 6.04 10.54
CA SER A 397 20.67 5.40 9.38
C SER A 397 19.89 5.45 8.07
N VAL A 398 18.57 5.69 8.12
CA VAL A 398 17.71 5.86 6.92
C VAL A 398 17.31 7.31 6.65
N THR A 399 17.74 8.27 7.48
CA THR A 399 17.34 9.67 7.37
C THR A 399 17.81 10.29 6.05
N GLY A 400 16.86 10.74 5.23
CA GLY A 400 17.10 11.30 3.91
C GLY A 400 17.37 10.27 2.81
N HIS A 401 17.32 8.97 3.09
CA HIS A 401 17.77 7.90 2.19
C HIS A 401 16.65 7.05 1.58
N TYR A 402 15.42 7.08 2.10
CA TYR A 402 14.32 6.26 1.55
C TYR A 402 13.92 6.71 0.13
N CYS A 403 13.82 5.74 -0.79
CA CYS A 403 13.71 5.95 -2.23
C CYS A 403 14.75 6.92 -2.83
N GLN A 404 16.00 6.83 -2.38
CA GLN A 404 17.14 7.21 -3.24
C GLN A 404 17.34 6.11 -4.29
N TYR A 405 17.43 6.50 -5.56
CA TYR A 405 17.71 5.65 -6.73
C TYR A 405 18.98 6.14 -7.44
#